data_AF-A0A5C7FNL4-F1
#
_entry.id   AF-A0A5C7FNL4-F1
#
_cell.length_a   1.000
_cell.length_b   1.000
_cell.length_c   1.000
_cell.angle_alpha   90.00
_cell.angle_beta   90.00
_cell.angle_gamma   90.00
#
_symmetry.space_group_name_H-M   'P 1'
#
loop_
_entity.id
_entity.type
_entity.pdbx_description
1 polymer ?
#
loop_
_entity_poly.entity_id
_entity_poly.type
_entity_poly.pdbx_seq_one_letter_code
_entity_poly.pdbx_strand_id
1 'polypeptide(L)' 'MQDVFLALIAGLIVGFLFAWVKLPIPAPPALPGIMGIFGIYFGYKIFQWVSTTFFA' A
#
# COMPACT_ATOMS: atom_id res chain seq x y z
N MET A 1 -13.86 -5.83 4.27
CA MET A 1 -12.91 -6.93 3.93
C MET A 1 -12.93 -7.26 2.45
N GLN A 2 -14.10 -7.24 1.79
CA GLN A 2 -14.22 -7.40 0.34
C GLN A 2 -13.32 -6.40 -0.43
N ASP A 3 -13.24 -5.15 0.01
CA ASP A 3 -12.42 -4.12 -0.64
C ASP A 3 -10.92 -4.46 -0.64
N VAL A 4 -10.41 -5.09 0.42
CA VAL A 4 -9.00 -5.50 0.52
C VAL A 4 -8.70 -6.61 -0.48
N PHE A 5 -9.61 -7.58 -0.61
CA PHE A 5 -9.46 -8.68 -1.55
C PHE A 5 -9.56 -8.20 -3.00
N LEU A 6 -10.51 -7.29 -3.29
CA LEU A 6 -10.65 -6.66 -4.60
C LEU A 6 -9.43 -5.81 -4.96
N ALA A 7 -8.89 -5.04 -4.02
CA ALA A 7 -7.68 -4.24 -4.22
C ALA A 7 -6.45 -5.11 -4.49
N LEU A 8 -6.31 -6.23 -3.79
CA LEU A 8 -5.24 -7.20 -4.03
C LEU A 8 -5.34 -7.80 -5.45
N ILE A 9 -6.52 -8.28 -5.84
CA ILE A 9 -6.75 -8.85 -7.18
C ILE A 9 -6.51 -7.80 -8.26
N ALA A 10 -7.03 -6.58 -8.09
CA ALA A 10 -6.81 -5.50 -9.04
C ALA A 10 -5.31 -5.18 -9.18
N GLY A 11 -4.58 -5.09 -8.07
CA GLY A 11 -3.13 -4.87 -8.06
C GLY A 11 -2.36 -5.98 -8.78
N LEU A 12 -2.75 -7.25 -8.58
CA LEU A 12 -2.15 -8.40 -9.27
C LEU A 12 -2.41 -8.35 -10.78
N ILE A 13 -3.64 -8.10 -11.19
CA ILE A 13 -4.02 -8.02 -12.61
C ILE A 13 -3.28 -6.87 -13.29
N VAL A 14 -3.26 -5.68 -12.68
CA VAL A 14 -2.58 -4.51 -13.23
C VAL A 14 -1.07 -4.75 -13.32
N GLY A 15 -0.44 -5.27 -12.25
CA GLY A 15 0.99 -5.58 -12.26
C GLY A 15 1.36 -6.61 -13.33
N PHE A 16 0.54 -7.66 -13.48
CA PHE A 16 0.74 -8.69 -14.49
C PHE A 16 0.60 -8.14 -15.90
N LEU A 17 -0.46 -7.37 -16.19
CA LEU A 17 -0.69 -6.77 -17.51
C LEU A 17 0.45 -5.82 -17.91
N PHE A 18 0.91 -4.96 -17.00
CA PHE A 18 1.98 -4.02 -17.30
C PHE A 18 3.32 -4.72 -17.52
N ALA A 19 3.63 -5.75 -16.72
CA ALA A 19 4.80 -6.60 -16.95
C ALA A 19 4.73 -7.33 -18.31
N TRP A 20 3.54 -7.80 -18.70
CA TRP A 20 3.34 -8.49 -19.97
C TRP A 20 3.51 -7.58 -21.18
N VAL A 21 2.97 -6.36 -21.13
CA VAL A 21 3.10 -5.34 -22.20
C VAL A 21 4.45 -4.61 -22.13
N LYS A 22 5.31 -4.93 -21.14
CA LYS A 22 6.60 -4.27 -20.88
C LYS A 22 6.49 -2.74 -20.70
N LEU A 23 5.36 -2.28 -20.19
CA LEU A 23 5.15 -0.88 -19.87
C LEU A 23 5.74 -0.56 -18.50
N PRO A 24 6.24 0.67 -18.28
CA PRO A 24 6.61 1.11 -16.95
C PRO A 24 5.41 1.00 -16.01
N ILE A 25 5.60 0.31 -14.88
CA ILE A 25 4.53 0.14 -13.89
C ILE A 25 4.18 1.49 -13.25
N PRO A 26 2.89 1.79 -13.05
CA PRO A 26 2.43 3.04 -12.45
C PRO A 26 2.64 3.06 -10.92
N ALA A 27 2.82 1.89 -10.31
CA ALA A 27 3.11 1.73 -8.88
C ALA A 27 4.61 1.92 -8.59
N PRO A 28 5.00 2.23 -7.33
CA PRO A 28 6.41 2.38 -6.97
C PRO A 28 7.21 1.14 -7.39
N PRO A 29 8.18 1.27 -8.31
CA PRO A 29 8.82 0.11 -8.92
C PRO A 29 9.87 -0.55 -8.03
N ALA A 30 10.26 0.13 -6.94
CA ALA A 30 11.32 -0.30 -6.06
C ALA A 30 10.77 -0.62 -4.67
N LEU A 31 11.31 -1.68 -4.04
CA LEU A 31 11.01 -2.05 -2.65
C LEU A 31 11.06 -0.86 -1.67
N PRO A 32 12.01 0.10 -1.77
CA PRO A 32 12.01 1.29 -0.92
C PRO A 32 10.73 2.13 -1.02
N GLY A 33 10.13 2.26 -2.20
CA GLY A 33 8.89 3.02 -2.38
C GLY A 33 7.69 2.37 -1.70
N ILE A 34 7.61 1.04 -1.75
CA ILE A 34 6.58 0.25 -1.06
C ILE A 34 6.76 0.37 0.46
N MET A 35 8.00 0.25 0.94
CA MET A 35 8.32 0.41 2.36
C MET A 35 8.02 1.82 2.88
N GLY A 36 8.21 2.85 2.05
CA GLY A 36 7.82 4.23 2.39
C GLY A 36 6.31 4.38 2.63
N ILE A 37 5.48 3.86 1.72
CA ILE A 37 4.01 3.89 1.88
C ILE A 37 3.58 3.13 3.14
N PHE A 38 4.16 1.95 3.36
CA PHE A 38 3.89 1.16 4.56
C PHE A 38 4.26 1.92 5.84
N GLY A 39 5.45 2.53 5.89
CA GLY A 39 5.91 3.32 7.02
C GLY A 39 5.02 4.52 7.32
N ILE A 40 4.51 5.22 6.30
CA ILE A 40 3.57 6.34 6.47
C ILE A 40 2.27 5.87 7.13
N TYR A 41 1.67 4.80 6.62
CA TYR A 41 0.43 4.25 7.19
C TYR A 41 0.62 3.73 8.61
N PHE A 42 1.72 3.01 8.85
CA PHE A 42 2.06 2.46 10.16
C PHE A 42 2.32 3.57 11.19
N GLY A 43 3.07 4.60 10.81
CA GLY A 43 3.30 5.78 11.66
C GLY A 43 2.01 6.51 12.01
N TYR A 44 1.09 6.67 11.04
CA TYR A 44 -0.24 7.22 11.30
C TYR A 44 -1.03 6.37 12.30
N LYS A 45 -0.99 5.03 12.17
CA LYS A 45 -1.67 4.12 13.10
C LYS A 45 -1.09 4.17 14.50
N ILE A 46 0.23 4.25 14.63
CA ILE A 46 0.90 4.46 15.93
C ILE A 46 0.43 5.79 16.54
N PHE A 47 0.43 6.87 15.76
CA PHE A 47 -0.03 8.17 16.25
C PHE A 47 -1.49 8.13 16.72
N GLN A 48 -2.38 7.48 15.94
CA GLN A 48 -3.77 7.27 16.36
C GLN A 48 -3.83 6.55 17.71
N TRP A 49 -3.11 5.44 17.87
CA TRP A 49 -3.10 4.65 19.10
C TRP A 49 -2.58 5.43 20.30
N VAL A 50 -1.45 6.12 20.15
CA VAL A 50 -0.88 6.99 21.20
C VAL A 50 -1.87 8.10 21.54
N SER A 51 -2.45 8.76 20.54
CA SER A 51 -3.40 9.85 20.73
C SER A 51 -4.63 9.40 21.52
N THR A 52 -5.23 8.26 21.17
CA THR A 52 -6.37 7.69 21.92
C THR A 52 -6.02 7.19 23.31
N THR A 53 -4.76 6.89 23.61
CA THR A 53 -4.34 6.35 24.92
C THR A 53 -3.91 7.45 25.89
N PHE A 54 -3.38 8.57 25.37
CA PHE A 54 -2.85 9.67 26.18
C PHE A 54 -3.77 10.90 26.26
N PHE A 55 -4.66 11.12 25.28
CA PHE A 55 -5.57 12.28 25.25
C PHE A 55 -7.06 11.91 25.41
N ALA A 56 -7.37 10.67 25.80
CA ALA A 56 -8.69 10.23 26.26
C ALA A 56 -8.70 10.12 27.78
#